data_AF-A0A934XTL7-F1
#
_entry.id   AF-A0A934XTL7-F1
#
_cell.length_a   1.000
_cell.length_b   1.000
_cell.length_c   1.000
_cell.angle_alpha   90.00
_cell.angle_beta   90.00
_cell.angle_gamma   90.00
#
_symmetry.space_group_name_H-M   'P 1'
#
loop_
_entity.id
_entity.type
_entity.pdbx_description
1 polymer ?
#
loop_
_entity_poly.entity_id
_entity_poly.type
_entity_poly.pdbx_seq_one_letter_code
_entity_poly.pdbx_strand_id
1 'polypeptide(L)'
;MTVQSSGNPLPAAIIIGSGGRQPPTQIIEDDASNVETDGVFDPDNDGIDFYEALEGMLVQVNDAVAVGATTAFGEIAVLVDGGAGASLRTPRGGIVIQANDFNPERVILDDVITPNPPDVLVGDSSPARSWGR
;
A
#
# COMPACT_ATOMS: atom_id res chain seq x y z
N MET A 1 -26.91 25.44 -3.59
CA MET A 1 -25.81 24.76 -4.30
C MET A 1 -26.42 23.93 -5.41
N THR A 2 -26.05 24.17 -6.67
CA THR A 2 -26.49 23.39 -7.82
C THR A 2 -25.32 22.59 -8.36
N VAL A 3 -25.55 21.31 -8.68
CA VAL A 3 -24.54 20.41 -9.24
C VAL A 3 -24.19 20.85 -10.66
N GLN A 4 -22.90 21.07 -10.95
CA GLN A 4 -22.43 21.48 -12.29
C GLN A 4 -22.21 20.30 -13.24
N SER A 5 -21.82 19.12 -12.73
CA SER A 5 -21.75 17.86 -13.50
C SER A 5 -21.80 16.66 -12.55
N SER A 6 -22.25 15.50 -13.05
CA SER A 6 -22.24 14.23 -12.33
C SER A 6 -22.11 13.05 -13.30
N GLY A 7 -21.68 11.90 -12.80
CA GLY A 7 -21.57 10.66 -13.60
C GLY A 7 -20.40 10.63 -14.59
N ASN A 8 -19.38 11.47 -14.41
CA ASN A 8 -18.16 11.39 -15.21
C ASN A 8 -17.45 10.04 -14.94
N PRO A 9 -16.88 9.40 -15.97
CA PRO A 9 -16.12 8.17 -15.77
C PRO A 9 -14.91 8.43 -14.87
N LEU A 10 -14.63 7.49 -13.97
CA LEU A 10 -13.41 7.51 -13.17
C LEU A 10 -12.22 7.06 -14.02
N PRO A 11 -11.01 7.58 -13.76
CA PRO A 11 -9.79 7.03 -14.34
C PRO A 11 -9.62 5.54 -14.02
N ALA A 12 -8.85 4.83 -14.84
CA ALA A 12 -8.43 3.48 -14.51
C ALA A 12 -7.55 3.48 -13.25
N ALA A 13 -7.67 2.45 -12.42
CA ALA A 13 -6.84 2.32 -11.22
C ALA A 13 -5.36 2.09 -11.58
N ILE A 14 -4.47 2.71 -10.82
CA ILE A 14 -3.03 2.47 -10.90
C ILE A 14 -2.71 1.21 -10.11
N ILE A 15 -2.05 0.24 -10.75
CA ILE A 15 -1.61 -0.98 -10.09
C ILE A 15 -0.36 -0.66 -9.26
N ILE A 16 -0.35 -1.07 -8.00
CA ILE A 16 0.85 -1.11 -7.16
C ILE A 16 1.37 -2.56 -7.19
N GLY A 17 2.62 -2.73 -7.58
CA GLY A 17 3.23 -4.02 -7.84
C GLY A 17 3.30 -4.39 -9.32
N SER A 18 3.34 -5.68 -9.59
CA SER A 18 3.56 -6.31 -10.90
C SER A 18 2.57 -5.81 -11.95
N GLY A 19 3.09 -5.36 -13.09
CA GLY A 19 2.29 -4.74 -14.15
C GLY A 19 1.90 -3.28 -13.89
N GLY A 20 2.35 -2.70 -12.77
CA GLY A 20 2.17 -1.30 -12.40
C GLY A 20 3.44 -0.69 -11.82
N ARG A 21 3.28 0.21 -10.85
CA ARG A 21 4.39 0.89 -10.17
C ARG A 21 4.90 0.05 -9.00
N GLN A 22 6.22 -0.15 -8.91
CA GLN A 22 6.83 -0.90 -7.82
C GLN A 22 7.10 0.05 -6.65
N PRO A 23 6.63 -0.25 -5.42
CA PRO A 23 7.00 0.56 -4.27
C PRO A 23 8.48 0.33 -3.92
N PRO A 24 9.20 1.37 -3.46
CA PRO A 24 10.49 1.19 -2.83
C PRO A 24 10.40 0.25 -1.62
N THR A 25 11.47 -0.49 -1.36
CA THR A 25 11.49 -1.57 -0.33
C THR A 25 12.48 -1.32 0.79
N GLN A 26 13.09 -0.13 0.87
CA GLN A 26 14.14 0.13 1.86
C GLN A 26 14.16 1.58 2.33
N ILE A 27 14.22 2.53 1.39
CA ILE A 27 14.30 3.95 1.71
C ILE A 27 12.89 4.50 1.89
N ILE A 28 12.66 5.11 3.06
CA ILE A 28 11.43 5.88 3.31
C ILE A 28 11.60 7.28 2.73
N GLU A 29 12.75 7.89 3.04
CA GLU A 29 13.16 9.26 2.72
C GLU A 29 14.67 9.36 3.00
N ASP A 30 15.47 9.94 2.09
CA ASP A 30 16.91 10.15 2.32
C ASP A 30 17.47 11.55 2.03
N ASP A 31 16.68 12.47 1.47
CA ASP A 31 17.14 13.80 1.05
C ASP A 31 16.26 14.99 1.50
N ALA A 32 15.08 14.70 2.04
CA ALA A 32 14.09 15.64 2.52
C ALA A 32 13.84 15.49 4.03
N SER A 33 13.33 16.56 4.62
CA SER A 33 12.70 16.51 5.95
C SER A 33 11.18 16.69 5.86
N ASN A 34 10.69 17.11 4.69
CA ASN A 34 9.32 17.41 4.41
C ASN A 34 9.02 17.18 2.92
N VAL A 35 8.17 16.19 2.65
CA VAL A 35 7.72 15.76 1.31
C VAL A 35 7.21 16.90 0.40
N GLU A 36 6.74 18.03 0.97
CA GLU A 36 6.13 19.13 0.22
C GLU A 36 7.07 20.31 -0.06
N THR A 37 8.16 20.45 0.70
CA THR A 37 8.86 21.76 0.79
C THR A 37 10.38 21.71 0.69
N ASP A 38 11.01 20.54 0.82
CA ASP A 38 12.44 20.35 0.61
C ASP A 38 12.73 19.00 -0.05
N GLY A 39 14.02 18.71 -0.27
CA GLY A 39 14.45 17.50 -1.00
C GLY A 39 14.16 17.51 -2.49
N VAL A 40 14.35 16.35 -3.12
CA VAL A 40 13.97 16.08 -4.50
C VAL A 40 12.83 15.07 -4.47
N PHE A 41 11.72 15.41 -5.12
CA PHE A 41 10.64 14.43 -5.30
C PHE A 41 11.11 13.23 -6.14
N ASP A 42 11.38 12.12 -5.46
CA ASP A 42 11.96 10.87 -5.93
C ASP A 42 11.05 9.67 -5.57
N PRO A 43 9.94 9.48 -6.30
CA PRO A 43 9.02 8.38 -6.03
C PRO A 43 9.55 7.00 -6.47
N ASP A 44 10.74 6.92 -7.07
CA ASP A 44 11.33 5.65 -7.50
C ASP A 44 12.31 5.10 -6.44
N ASN A 45 12.87 5.96 -5.57
CA ASN A 45 13.73 5.61 -4.45
C ASN A 45 12.99 5.72 -3.10
N ASP A 46 12.15 6.75 -2.93
CA ASP A 46 11.61 7.12 -1.62
C ASP A 46 10.17 6.66 -1.46
N GLY A 47 9.95 5.87 -0.41
CA GLY A 47 8.64 5.31 -0.11
C GLY A 47 7.58 6.37 0.14
N ILE A 48 7.94 7.49 0.79
CA ILE A 48 6.99 8.58 1.05
C ILE A 48 6.54 9.25 -0.26
N ASP A 49 7.48 9.59 -1.14
CA ASP A 49 7.20 10.20 -2.44
C ASP A 49 6.43 9.27 -3.36
N PHE A 50 6.70 7.96 -3.30
CA PHE A 50 5.95 6.97 -4.06
C PHE A 50 4.45 7.04 -3.77
N TYR A 51 4.07 7.09 -2.48
CA TYR A 51 2.65 7.17 -2.09
C TYR A 51 2.08 8.57 -2.26
N GLU A 52 2.88 9.63 -2.10
CA GLU A 52 2.45 11.00 -2.38
C GLU A 52 2.09 11.17 -3.88
N ALA A 53 2.87 10.57 -4.77
CA ALA A 53 2.55 10.51 -6.21
C ALA A 53 1.24 9.76 -6.53
N LEU A 54 0.65 9.06 -5.55
CA LEU A 54 -0.60 8.33 -5.67
C LEU A 54 -1.74 8.96 -4.85
N GLU A 55 -1.48 10.07 -4.13
CA GLU A 55 -2.51 10.72 -3.33
C GLU A 55 -3.67 11.17 -4.22
N GLY A 56 -4.90 10.84 -3.80
CA GLY A 56 -6.12 11.14 -4.54
C GLY A 56 -6.37 10.26 -5.78
N MET A 57 -5.51 9.29 -6.08
CA MET A 57 -5.68 8.37 -7.21
C MET A 57 -6.42 7.10 -6.82
N LEU A 58 -7.16 6.51 -7.79
CA LEU A 58 -7.63 5.14 -7.64
C LEU A 58 -6.43 4.19 -7.77
N VAL A 59 -6.22 3.34 -6.78
CA VAL A 59 -5.15 2.34 -6.77
C VAL A 59 -5.71 0.92 -6.68
N GLN A 60 -4.93 -0.03 -7.16
CA GLN A 60 -5.25 -1.45 -7.13
C GLN A 60 -4.06 -2.24 -6.60
N VAL A 61 -4.31 -3.06 -5.58
CA VAL A 61 -3.37 -4.05 -5.06
C VAL A 61 -3.85 -5.43 -5.46
N ASN A 62 -3.03 -6.17 -6.20
CA ASN A 62 -3.32 -7.53 -6.61
C ASN A 62 -2.81 -8.52 -5.57
N ASP A 63 -3.57 -9.61 -5.37
CA ASP A 63 -3.19 -10.75 -4.53
C ASP A 63 -2.57 -10.33 -3.18
N ALA A 64 -3.22 -9.39 -2.50
CA ALA A 64 -2.72 -8.82 -1.25
C ALA A 64 -2.55 -9.92 -0.22
N VAL A 65 -1.40 -9.96 0.47
CA VAL A 65 -1.15 -10.91 1.56
C VAL A 65 -0.94 -10.16 2.87
N ALA A 66 -1.68 -10.55 3.91
CA ALA A 66 -1.55 -9.95 5.23
C ALA A 66 -0.19 -10.30 5.85
N VAL A 67 0.51 -9.28 6.36
CA VAL A 67 1.78 -9.44 7.10
C VAL A 67 1.62 -9.25 8.60
N GLY A 68 0.40 -8.97 9.06
CA GLY A 68 -0.01 -8.85 10.45
C GLY A 68 -1.47 -9.25 10.61
N ALA A 69 -1.92 -9.45 11.86
CA ALA A 69 -3.34 -9.56 12.13
C ALA A 69 -4.01 -8.18 12.03
N THR A 70 -5.31 -8.15 11.70
CA THR A 70 -6.11 -6.91 11.74
C THR A 70 -5.92 -6.20 13.09
N THR A 71 -5.62 -4.90 13.08
CA THR A 71 -5.37 -4.14 14.32
C THR A 71 -6.68 -3.88 15.06
N ALA A 72 -6.60 -3.45 16.32
CA ALA A 72 -7.79 -3.03 17.07
C ALA A 72 -8.47 -1.78 16.49
N PHE A 73 -7.81 -1.10 15.54
CA PHE A 73 -8.33 0.03 14.77
C PHE A 73 -8.86 -0.40 13.38
N GLY A 74 -8.94 -1.71 13.10
CA GLY A 74 -9.43 -2.23 11.82
C GLY A 74 -8.39 -2.20 10.68
N GLU A 75 -7.16 -1.79 10.94
CA GLU A 75 -6.15 -1.68 9.88
C GLU A 75 -5.58 -3.06 9.50
N ILE A 76 -5.32 -3.28 8.22
CA ILE A 76 -4.67 -4.48 7.71
C ILE A 76 -3.40 -4.08 6.96
N ALA A 77 -2.25 -4.50 7.49
CA ALA A 77 -0.98 -4.35 6.78
C ALA A 77 -0.80 -5.50 5.77
N VAL A 78 -0.64 -5.15 4.49
CA VAL A 78 -0.48 -6.11 3.39
C VAL A 78 0.77 -5.85 2.57
N LEU A 79 1.23 -6.88 1.87
CA LEU A 79 2.14 -6.75 0.73
C LEU A 79 1.36 -7.04 -0.57
N VAL A 80 1.77 -6.40 -1.65
CA VAL A 80 1.22 -6.62 -2.99
C VAL A 80 1.74 -7.94 -3.60
N ASP A 81 1.04 -8.50 -4.57
CA ASP A 81 1.43 -9.67 -5.37
C ASP A 81 1.89 -10.89 -4.53
N GLY A 82 1.18 -11.18 -3.45
CA GLY A 82 1.54 -12.26 -2.51
C GLY A 82 2.87 -12.03 -1.78
N GLY A 83 3.38 -10.80 -1.79
CA GLY A 83 4.68 -10.39 -1.28
C GLY A 83 5.84 -10.67 -2.22
N ALA A 84 5.58 -10.84 -3.52
CA ALA A 84 6.63 -10.81 -4.53
C ALA A 84 7.25 -9.40 -4.59
N GLY A 85 8.59 -9.32 -4.64
CA GLY A 85 9.30 -8.05 -4.66
C GLY A 85 9.52 -7.41 -3.28
N ALA A 86 8.85 -7.87 -2.23
CA ALA A 86 9.11 -7.42 -0.87
C ALA A 86 10.50 -7.81 -0.37
N SER A 87 10.97 -7.11 0.66
CA SER A 87 12.22 -7.40 1.35
C SER A 87 12.14 -8.69 2.20
N LEU A 88 12.95 -8.81 3.25
CA LEU A 88 13.07 -10.05 4.01
C LEU A 88 11.75 -10.43 4.70
N ARG A 89 11.30 -11.66 4.46
CA ARG A 89 10.09 -12.23 5.07
C ARG A 89 10.41 -13.34 6.06
N THR A 90 9.55 -13.46 7.07
CA THR A 90 9.60 -14.56 8.04
C THR A 90 9.08 -15.86 7.41
N PRO A 91 9.49 -17.05 7.91
CA PRO A 91 8.91 -18.33 7.48
C PRO A 91 7.39 -18.44 7.69
N ARG A 92 6.82 -17.58 8.54
CA ARG A 92 5.38 -17.53 8.81
C ARG A 92 4.63 -16.46 8.01
N GLY A 93 5.28 -15.82 7.04
CA GLY A 93 4.64 -14.91 6.08
C GLY A 93 4.68 -13.41 6.43
N GLY A 94 5.08 -13.03 7.65
CA GLY A 94 5.29 -11.64 8.03
C GLY A 94 6.51 -11.01 7.34
N ILE A 95 6.65 -9.69 7.42
CA ILE A 95 7.79 -8.93 6.90
C ILE A 95 8.71 -8.48 8.04
N VAL A 96 10.02 -8.46 7.81
CA VAL A 96 11.04 -8.27 8.84
C VAL A 96 11.57 -6.84 8.82
N ILE A 97 11.41 -6.09 9.93
CA ILE A 97 12.13 -4.83 10.13
C ILE A 97 13.62 -5.12 10.28
N GLN A 98 14.45 -4.36 9.56
CA GLN A 98 15.90 -4.38 9.64
C GLN A 98 16.44 -2.99 10.04
N ALA A 99 17.73 -2.90 10.37
CA ALA A 99 18.33 -1.64 10.84
C ALA A 99 18.22 -0.47 9.84
N ASN A 100 18.11 -0.79 8.55
CA ASN A 100 18.05 0.14 7.44
C ASN A 100 16.82 -0.09 6.55
N ASP A 101 15.84 -0.86 7.02
CA ASP A 101 14.64 -1.21 6.28
C ASP A 101 13.45 -1.31 7.24
N PHE A 102 12.57 -0.32 7.15
CA PHE A 102 11.33 -0.26 7.93
C PHE A 102 10.09 -0.65 7.11
N ASN A 103 10.32 -1.26 5.94
CA ASN A 103 9.35 -1.82 5.02
C ASN A 103 8.39 -0.79 4.39
N PRO A 104 8.89 0.20 3.63
CA PRO A 104 8.05 1.15 2.91
C PRO A 104 7.10 0.48 1.89
N GLU A 105 7.35 -0.75 1.46
CA GLU A 105 6.50 -1.48 0.53
C GLU A 105 5.18 -2.00 1.14
N ARG A 106 4.97 -1.81 2.45
CA ARG A 106 3.70 -2.17 3.11
C ARG A 106 2.60 -1.20 2.72
N VAL A 107 1.46 -1.74 2.30
CA VAL A 107 0.22 -0.99 2.17
C VAL A 107 -0.63 -1.24 3.40
N ILE A 108 -1.17 -0.18 4.01
CA ILE A 108 -2.09 -0.27 5.15
C ILE A 108 -3.50 -0.01 4.63
N LEU A 109 -4.35 -1.04 4.70
CA LEU A 109 -5.77 -0.92 4.37
C LEU A 109 -6.52 -0.49 5.63
N ASP A 110 -7.17 0.66 5.54
CA ASP A 110 -7.88 1.30 6.65
C ASP A 110 -9.39 1.00 6.61
N ASP A 111 -10.03 0.98 7.79
CA ASP A 111 -11.46 0.70 7.93
C ASP A 111 -12.35 1.82 7.36
N VAL A 112 -11.80 3.02 7.14
CA VAL A 112 -12.45 4.11 6.42
C VAL A 112 -12.75 3.73 4.97
N ILE A 113 -11.86 2.96 4.32
CA ILE A 113 -12.00 2.55 2.91
C ILE A 113 -12.80 1.25 2.81
N THR A 114 -12.65 0.35 3.79
CA THR A 114 -13.42 -0.90 3.88
C THR A 114 -14.15 -0.97 5.22
N PRO A 115 -15.37 -0.43 5.34
CA PRO A 115 -16.10 -0.46 6.59
C PRO A 115 -16.32 -1.89 7.10
N ASN A 116 -15.90 -2.16 8.34
CA ASN A 116 -15.82 -3.51 8.93
C ASN A 116 -14.89 -4.44 8.13
N PRO A 117 -13.58 -4.14 8.09
CA PRO A 117 -12.63 -5.01 7.41
C PRO A 117 -12.61 -6.39 8.09
N PRO A 118 -12.33 -7.46 7.33
CA PRO A 118 -12.29 -8.80 7.89
C PRO A 118 -11.18 -8.94 8.94
N ASP A 119 -11.43 -9.81 9.92
CA ASP A 119 -10.36 -10.30 10.78
C ASP A 119 -9.46 -11.25 9.96
N VAL A 120 -8.22 -10.84 9.73
CA VAL A 120 -7.22 -11.65 9.03
C VAL A 120 -6.05 -11.98 9.95
N LEU A 121 -5.34 -13.05 9.63
CA LEU A 121 -4.06 -13.44 10.21
C LEU A 121 -2.95 -13.36 9.17
N VAL A 122 -1.70 -13.41 9.63
CA VAL A 122 -0.53 -13.43 8.75
C VAL A 122 -0.65 -14.56 7.72
N GLY A 123 -0.48 -14.22 6.44
CA GLY A 123 -0.56 -15.16 5.32
C GLY A 123 -1.94 -15.31 4.69
N ASP A 124 -3.00 -14.78 5.32
CA ASP A 124 -4.30 -14.68 4.65
C ASP A 124 -4.18 -13.75 3.43
N SER A 125 -4.85 -14.10 2.34
CA SER A 125 -4.72 -13.40 1.06
C SER A 125 -6.08 -13.10 0.44
N SER A 126 -6.17 -11.98 -0.29
CA SER A 126 -7.31 -11.75 -1.18
C SER A 126 -7.09 -12.50 -2.48
N PRO A 127 -8.14 -13.15 -3.04
CA PRO A 127 -8.11 -13.41 -4.47
C PRO A 127 -8.08 -12.06 -5.20
N ALA A 128 -7.42 -12.01 -6.37
CA ALA A 128 -7.11 -10.86 -7.22
C ALA A 128 -8.20 -9.77 -7.46
N ARG A 129 -9.41 -9.82 -6.89
CA ARG A 129 -10.49 -8.85 -7.11
C ARG A 129 -11.46 -8.54 -5.94
N SER A 130 -11.38 -9.15 -4.76
CA SER A 130 -12.25 -8.76 -3.63
C SER A 130 -11.94 -9.49 -2.34
N TRP A 131 -11.90 -8.76 -1.22
CA TRP A 131 -12.18 -9.33 0.11
C TRP A 131 -13.71 -9.41 0.26
N GLY A 132 -14.27 -10.62 0.22
CA GLY A 132 -15.71 -10.81 0.41
C GLY A 132 -16.07 -12.25 0.74
N ARG A 133 -16.90 -12.42 1.76
CA ARG A 133 -17.93 -13.47 1.78
C ARG A 133 -19.23 -12.89 1.23
#